data_AF-A0A6I9SPD5-F1
#
_entry.id   AF-A0A6I9SPD5-F1
#
_cell.length_a   1.000
_cell.length_b   1.000
_cell.length_c   1.000
_cell.angle_alpha   90.00
_cell.angle_beta   90.00
_cell.angle_gamma   90.00
#
_symmetry.space_group_name_H-M   'P 1'
#
loop_
_entity.id
_entity.type
_entity.pdbx_description
1 polymer ?
#
loop_
_entity_poly.entity_id
_entity_poly.type
_entity_poly.pdbx_seq_one_letter_code
_entity_poly.pdbx_strand_id
1 'polypeptide(L)'
;MAVSGFEGFEKRLELHYFSGDDPATGKGLRRLDFFSLEKVLHAVQCTVVSAVGNKYFDSYVLSESSLFVYPTKVIIKTCGTTQLLKSVRPLVDYGLTLGLTLCGCRYTRGSFIFPSAQPYPHTSFKEEVVYLEENLPNNLSCKKASIMNSKFCYKWHVFTACDEGRMVGMDAGDLYTVEICMTELDRVLAKKFFRRFNDGKTGDSAGREMTEVTGIRGVNKNALICDYAFDPCGYSMNGIDGNRYSTVHVTPEDGFSYASFECVGSIYDDKEEILEVLKKVVKIFRPGALSVSTTCPAGHQLWRGMSKAIEPLGLRLRSFAADEFPNAENVIFQSFTTRRK
;
A
#
# COMPACT_ATOMS: atom_id res chain seq x y z
N MET A 1 18.64 -4.83 -17.68
CA MET A 1 18.13 -3.77 -16.79
C MET A 1 17.85 -2.55 -17.64
N ALA A 2 16.76 -1.82 -17.39
CA ALA A 2 16.51 -0.56 -18.07
C ALA A 2 17.72 0.38 -17.86
N VAL A 3 17.93 1.33 -18.76
CA VAL A 3 18.94 2.40 -18.59
C VAL A 3 18.63 3.27 -17.34
N SER A 4 17.42 3.13 -16.77
CA SER A 4 16.95 3.69 -15.50
C SER A 4 16.99 2.67 -14.35
N GLY A 5 17.12 3.16 -13.10
CA GLY A 5 17.03 2.35 -11.88
C GLY A 5 15.64 1.72 -11.64
N PHE A 6 15.49 0.95 -10.56
CA PHE A 6 14.23 0.33 -10.16
C PHE A 6 13.28 1.35 -9.53
N GLU A 7 12.02 1.39 -9.97
CA GLU A 7 11.00 2.27 -9.39
C GLU A 7 10.45 1.68 -8.08
N GLY A 8 10.95 2.18 -6.95
CA GLY A 8 10.43 1.79 -5.64
C GLY A 8 9.03 2.34 -5.35
N PHE A 9 8.67 3.53 -5.88
CA PHE A 9 7.38 4.13 -5.56
C PHE A 9 6.21 3.28 -6.02
N GLU A 10 5.31 3.03 -5.08
CA GLU A 10 4.25 2.08 -5.27
C GLU A 10 2.98 2.71 -5.81
N LYS A 11 2.22 1.86 -6.48
CA LYS A 11 0.85 2.08 -6.92
C LYS A 11 -0.02 1.22 -6.01
N ARG A 12 -1.11 1.77 -5.48
CA ARG A 12 -2.02 1.08 -4.56
C ARG A 12 -3.43 1.14 -5.10
N LEU A 13 -4.07 -0.02 -5.25
CA LEU A 13 -5.46 -0.15 -5.65
C LEU A 13 -6.22 -0.92 -4.56
N GLU A 14 -7.35 -0.37 -4.14
CA GLU A 14 -8.27 -0.98 -3.20
C GLU A 14 -9.67 -0.99 -3.80
N LEU A 15 -10.27 -2.18 -3.85
CA LEU A 15 -11.60 -2.41 -4.39
C LEU A 15 -12.50 -3.00 -3.29
N HIS A 16 -13.70 -2.44 -3.17
CA HIS A 16 -14.73 -2.85 -2.23
C HIS A 16 -15.93 -3.41 -2.97
N TYR A 17 -16.49 -4.49 -2.42
CA TYR A 17 -17.58 -5.24 -3.01
C TYR A 17 -18.76 -5.33 -2.06
N PHE A 18 -19.94 -5.07 -2.59
CA PHE A 18 -21.19 -5.32 -1.92
C PHE A 18 -21.62 -6.77 -2.14
N SER A 19 -21.95 -7.45 -1.04
CA SER A 19 -22.29 -8.87 -1.02
C SER A 19 -23.79 -9.15 -0.96
N GLY A 20 -24.65 -8.19 -1.35
CA GLY A 20 -26.11 -8.30 -1.21
C GLY A 20 -26.73 -9.56 -1.81
N ASP A 21 -26.04 -10.20 -2.76
CA ASP A 21 -26.46 -11.45 -3.43
C ASP A 21 -25.53 -12.65 -3.10
N ASP A 22 -24.64 -12.57 -2.09
CA ASP A 22 -23.69 -13.65 -1.77
C ASP A 22 -24.42 -14.86 -1.15
N PRO A 23 -24.29 -16.07 -1.75
CA PRO A 23 -24.85 -17.28 -1.15
C PRO A 23 -24.13 -17.64 0.16
N ALA A 24 -24.72 -17.21 1.28
CA ALA A 24 -24.67 -17.72 2.68
C ALA A 24 -23.31 -18.09 3.34
N THR A 25 -22.19 -18.13 2.62
CA THR A 25 -20.91 -18.64 3.12
C THR A 25 -20.02 -17.55 3.71
N GLY A 26 -20.28 -16.27 3.41
CA GLY A 26 -19.52 -15.13 3.91
C GLY A 26 -18.04 -15.10 3.49
N LYS A 27 -17.64 -15.97 2.55
CA LYS A 27 -16.26 -16.07 2.07
C LYS A 27 -15.96 -15.06 0.95
N GLY A 28 -16.97 -14.62 0.21
CA GLY A 28 -16.85 -13.64 -0.87
C GLY A 28 -15.65 -13.91 -1.81
N LEU A 29 -14.79 -12.92 -2.02
CA LEU A 29 -13.60 -13.01 -2.90
C LEU A 29 -12.61 -14.12 -2.50
N ARG A 30 -12.63 -14.59 -1.25
CA ARG A 30 -11.78 -15.72 -0.81
C ARG A 30 -12.21 -17.07 -1.40
N ARG A 31 -13.28 -17.09 -2.20
CA ARG A 31 -13.68 -18.23 -3.03
C ARG A 31 -12.90 -18.31 -4.33
N LEU A 32 -12.14 -17.27 -4.71
CA LEU A 32 -11.25 -17.32 -5.86
C LEU A 32 -10.18 -18.37 -5.63
N ASP A 33 -10.04 -19.29 -6.59
CA ASP A 33 -8.93 -20.23 -6.57
C ASP A 33 -7.61 -19.51 -6.89
N PHE A 34 -6.51 -20.17 -6.54
CA PHE A 34 -5.18 -19.62 -6.77
C PHE A 34 -4.92 -19.34 -8.26
N PHE A 35 -5.45 -20.18 -9.15
CA PHE A 35 -5.29 -20.01 -10.60
C PHE A 35 -5.96 -18.72 -11.12
N SER A 36 -7.13 -18.36 -10.58
CA SER A 36 -7.80 -17.10 -10.89
C SER A 36 -7.01 -15.91 -10.37
N LEU A 37 -6.45 -16.00 -9.16
CA LEU A 37 -5.55 -14.97 -8.63
C LEU A 37 -4.29 -14.82 -9.49
N GLU A 38 -3.66 -15.93 -9.90
CA GLU A 38 -2.49 -15.90 -10.79
C GLU A 38 -2.81 -15.23 -12.13
N LYS A 39 -3.99 -15.46 -12.70
CA LYS A 39 -4.41 -14.75 -13.93
C LYS A 39 -4.47 -13.24 -13.75
N VAL A 40 -4.99 -12.77 -12.61
CA VAL A 40 -5.00 -11.33 -12.28
C VAL A 40 -3.57 -10.80 -12.15
N LEU A 41 -2.70 -11.54 -11.45
CA LEU A 41 -1.31 -11.14 -11.19
C LEU A 41 -0.47 -11.16 -12.48
N HIS A 42 -0.66 -12.14 -13.35
CA HIS A 42 -0.02 -12.20 -14.67
C HIS A 42 -0.44 -11.04 -15.57
N ALA A 43 -1.70 -10.59 -15.50
CA ALA A 43 -2.17 -9.43 -16.26
C ALA A 43 -1.44 -8.13 -15.86
N VAL A 44 -0.91 -8.07 -14.64
CA VAL A 44 -0.10 -6.96 -14.15
C VAL A 44 1.39 -7.29 -14.04
N GLN A 45 1.83 -8.46 -14.54
CA GLN A 45 3.24 -8.88 -14.57
C GLN A 45 3.87 -9.12 -13.19
N CYS A 46 3.11 -9.64 -12.23
CA CYS A 46 3.64 -10.11 -10.94
C CYS A 46 3.27 -11.56 -10.65
N THR A 47 3.97 -12.17 -9.70
CA THR A 47 3.75 -13.55 -9.24
C THR A 47 3.75 -13.58 -7.72
N VAL A 48 3.17 -14.63 -7.13
CA VAL A 48 3.24 -14.87 -5.68
C VAL A 48 4.58 -15.52 -5.34
N VAL A 49 5.29 -14.98 -4.36
CA VAL A 49 6.54 -15.55 -3.85
C VAL A 49 6.39 -16.19 -2.47
N SER A 50 5.45 -15.70 -1.66
CA SER A 50 5.11 -16.29 -0.37
C SER A 50 3.67 -15.94 0.01
N ALA A 51 3.05 -16.74 0.87
CA ALA A 51 1.63 -16.60 1.20
C ALA A 51 1.36 -16.93 2.67
N VAL A 52 0.44 -16.19 3.28
CA VAL A 52 -0.07 -16.43 4.62
C VAL A 52 -1.54 -16.04 4.67
N GLY A 53 -2.34 -16.72 5.48
CA GLY A 53 -3.76 -16.38 5.61
C GLY A 53 -4.25 -16.63 7.03
N ASN A 54 -5.37 -16.02 7.37
CA ASN A 54 -6.07 -16.29 8.63
C ASN A 54 -7.58 -16.37 8.40
N LYS A 55 -8.38 -16.38 9.47
CA LYS A 55 -9.84 -16.48 9.36
C LYS A 55 -10.50 -15.27 8.67
N TYR A 56 -9.82 -14.12 8.61
CA TYR A 56 -10.36 -12.88 8.06
C TYR A 56 -9.97 -12.67 6.59
N PHE A 57 -8.71 -12.91 6.21
CA PHE A 57 -8.22 -12.66 4.86
C PHE A 57 -7.02 -13.52 4.48
N ASP A 58 -6.75 -13.58 3.18
CA ASP A 58 -5.56 -14.21 2.61
C ASP A 58 -4.58 -13.10 2.16
N SER A 59 -3.28 -13.32 2.38
CA SER A 59 -2.21 -12.36 2.12
C SER A 59 -1.09 -13.01 1.33
N TYR A 60 -0.63 -12.30 0.31
CA TYR A 60 0.39 -12.78 -0.62
C TYR A 60 1.49 -11.74 -0.75
N VAL A 61 2.72 -12.17 -0.49
CA VAL A 61 3.90 -11.42 -0.87
C VAL A 61 4.11 -11.68 -2.35
N LEU A 62 4.21 -10.61 -3.14
CA LEU A 62 4.37 -10.67 -4.58
C LEU A 62 5.83 -10.43 -4.97
N SER A 63 6.20 -10.84 -6.17
CA SER A 63 7.50 -10.49 -6.78
C SER A 63 7.74 -8.98 -6.85
N GLU A 64 6.67 -8.19 -6.84
CA GLU A 64 6.68 -6.73 -7.02
C GLU A 64 5.76 -6.02 -6.00
N SER A 65 5.75 -6.43 -4.71
CA SER A 65 5.00 -5.85 -3.54
C SER A 65 4.00 -6.83 -2.89
N SER A 66 2.69 -6.55 -2.81
CA SER A 66 1.75 -7.28 -1.93
C SER A 66 0.29 -7.32 -2.41
N LEU A 67 -0.44 -8.38 -2.03
CA LEU A 67 -1.88 -8.58 -2.26
C LEU A 67 -2.59 -9.04 -0.97
N PHE A 68 -3.75 -8.46 -0.68
CA PHE A 68 -4.63 -8.84 0.43
C PHE A 68 -6.05 -9.09 -0.07
N VAL A 69 -6.61 -10.27 0.24
CA VAL A 69 -7.94 -10.71 -0.21
C VAL A 69 -8.84 -10.99 0.99
N TYR A 70 -9.74 -10.04 1.27
CA TYR A 70 -10.84 -10.18 2.23
C TYR A 70 -12.11 -10.66 1.51
N PRO A 71 -13.16 -11.10 2.22
CA PRO A 71 -14.42 -11.47 1.58
C PRO A 71 -15.02 -10.39 0.68
N THR A 72 -14.95 -9.12 1.09
CA THR A 72 -15.60 -7.99 0.39
C THR A 72 -14.61 -6.89 0.01
N LYS A 73 -13.31 -7.14 0.12
CA LYS A 73 -12.26 -6.16 -0.16
C LYS A 73 -11.02 -6.81 -0.73
N VAL A 74 -10.45 -6.23 -1.78
CA VAL A 74 -9.11 -6.62 -2.25
C VAL A 74 -8.21 -5.39 -2.29
N ILE A 75 -6.98 -5.55 -1.85
CA ILE A 75 -5.95 -4.51 -1.89
C ILE A 75 -4.76 -5.09 -2.62
N ILE A 76 -4.36 -4.47 -3.71
CA ILE A 76 -3.17 -4.83 -4.46
C ILE A 76 -2.25 -3.61 -4.54
N LYS A 77 -1.00 -3.83 -4.14
CA LYS A 77 0.04 -2.81 -4.17
C LYS A 77 1.20 -3.34 -4.99
N THR A 78 1.74 -2.50 -5.86
CA THR A 78 2.80 -2.90 -6.79
C THR A 78 3.83 -1.82 -7.03
N CYS A 79 5.09 -2.20 -7.21
CA CYS A 79 6.20 -1.32 -7.57
C CYS A 79 6.72 -1.60 -9.00
N GLY A 80 7.86 -1.01 -9.35
CA GLY A 80 8.49 -1.16 -10.66
C GLY A 80 7.66 -0.57 -11.79
N THR A 81 7.69 -1.26 -12.94
CA THR A 81 6.90 -0.92 -14.13
C THR A 81 5.58 -1.68 -14.22
N THR A 82 5.16 -2.32 -13.12
CA THR A 82 3.91 -3.08 -13.02
C THR A 82 2.71 -2.24 -13.44
N GLN A 83 1.85 -2.83 -14.28
CA GLN A 83 0.67 -2.19 -14.87
C GLN A 83 -0.59 -2.41 -14.00
N LEU A 84 -0.52 -2.01 -12.73
CA LEU A 84 -1.51 -2.31 -11.68
C LEU A 84 -2.97 -2.18 -12.12
N LEU A 85 -3.33 -1.10 -12.83
CA LEU A 85 -4.73 -0.84 -13.19
C LEU A 85 -5.30 -1.88 -14.16
N LYS A 86 -4.46 -2.67 -14.85
CA LYS A 86 -4.92 -3.80 -15.65
C LYS A 86 -5.55 -4.93 -14.82
N SER A 87 -5.36 -4.94 -13.50
CA SER A 87 -6.06 -5.86 -12.59
C SER A 87 -7.54 -5.52 -12.39
N VAL A 88 -7.97 -4.27 -12.64
CA VAL A 88 -9.34 -3.80 -12.37
C VAL A 88 -10.37 -4.66 -13.10
N ARG A 89 -10.19 -4.85 -14.42
CA ARG A 89 -11.18 -5.56 -15.23
C ARG A 89 -11.31 -7.03 -14.83
N PRO A 90 -10.22 -7.82 -14.72
CA PRO A 90 -10.29 -9.17 -14.19
C PRO A 90 -10.96 -9.25 -12.81
N LEU A 91 -10.63 -8.35 -11.87
CA LEU A 91 -11.20 -8.35 -10.52
C LEU A 91 -12.70 -7.99 -10.49
N VAL A 92 -13.15 -7.13 -11.41
CA VAL A 92 -14.58 -6.84 -11.60
C VAL A 92 -15.30 -8.08 -12.13
N ASP A 93 -14.78 -8.69 -13.21
CA ASP A 93 -15.39 -9.85 -13.84
C ASP A 93 -15.47 -11.03 -12.85
N TYR A 94 -14.39 -11.28 -12.09
CA TYR A 94 -14.38 -12.29 -11.04
C TYR A 94 -15.36 -12.01 -9.90
N GLY A 95 -15.48 -10.75 -9.45
CA GLY A 95 -16.49 -10.36 -8.48
C GLY A 95 -17.90 -10.73 -8.95
N LEU A 96 -18.24 -10.42 -10.20
CA LEU A 96 -19.53 -10.75 -10.79
C LEU A 96 -19.79 -12.27 -10.82
N THR A 97 -18.79 -13.10 -11.17
CA THR A 97 -18.94 -14.56 -11.14
C THR A 97 -19.21 -15.12 -9.74
N LEU A 98 -18.83 -14.39 -8.70
CA LEU A 98 -19.06 -14.75 -7.31
C LEU A 98 -20.37 -14.17 -6.74
N GLY A 99 -21.14 -13.41 -7.52
CA GLY A 99 -22.33 -12.71 -7.04
C GLY A 99 -22.00 -11.44 -6.24
N LEU A 100 -20.81 -10.88 -6.42
CA LEU A 100 -20.36 -9.66 -5.75
C LEU A 100 -20.43 -8.48 -6.72
N THR A 101 -20.95 -7.36 -6.25
CA THR A 101 -21.01 -6.12 -7.04
C THR A 101 -19.94 -5.15 -6.54
N LEU A 102 -19.07 -4.68 -7.42
CA LEU A 102 -18.11 -3.62 -7.06
C LEU A 102 -18.90 -2.37 -6.63
N CYS A 103 -18.61 -1.84 -5.45
CA CYS A 103 -19.26 -0.65 -4.90
C CYS A 103 -18.27 0.47 -4.56
N GLY A 104 -16.96 0.18 -4.50
CA GLY A 104 -15.94 1.17 -4.20
C GLY A 104 -14.61 0.87 -4.86
N CYS A 105 -13.93 1.92 -5.31
CA CYS A 105 -12.57 1.89 -5.83
C CYS A 105 -11.79 3.06 -5.26
N ARG A 106 -10.59 2.79 -4.73
CA ARG A 106 -9.62 3.79 -4.32
C ARG A 106 -8.25 3.46 -4.92
N TYR A 107 -7.72 4.41 -5.67
CA TYR A 107 -6.39 4.34 -6.25
C TYR A 107 -5.53 5.46 -5.68
N THR A 108 -4.36 5.12 -5.14
CA THR A 108 -3.40 6.08 -4.59
C THR A 108 -1.98 5.79 -5.08
N ARG A 109 -1.20 6.85 -5.29
CA ARG A 109 0.25 6.76 -5.46
C ARG A 109 0.97 8.07 -5.17
N GLY A 110 2.26 7.95 -4.85
CA GLY A 110 3.18 9.08 -4.78
C GLY A 110 3.63 9.59 -6.15
N SER A 111 4.62 10.48 -6.15
CA SER A 111 5.38 10.84 -7.35
C SER A 111 6.41 9.75 -7.66
N PHE A 112 6.42 9.25 -8.90
CA PHE A 112 7.44 8.33 -9.39
C PHE A 112 8.84 8.94 -9.35
N ILE A 113 9.86 8.12 -9.08
CA ILE A 113 11.28 8.49 -9.23
C ILE A 113 11.65 8.51 -10.72
N PHE A 114 11.11 7.56 -11.49
CA PHE A 114 11.35 7.37 -12.91
C PHE A 114 10.03 7.45 -13.72
N PRO A 115 9.35 8.61 -13.75
CA PRO A 115 8.04 8.74 -14.40
C PRO A 115 8.07 8.39 -15.89
N SER A 116 9.15 8.73 -16.61
CA SER A 116 9.28 8.41 -18.04
C SER A 116 9.46 6.93 -18.35
N ALA A 117 9.78 6.10 -17.35
CA ALA A 117 9.89 4.65 -17.50
C ALA A 117 8.55 3.93 -17.26
N GLN A 118 7.53 4.63 -16.77
CA GLN A 118 6.24 4.01 -16.45
C GLN A 118 5.46 3.71 -17.73
N PRO A 119 5.07 2.44 -17.96
CA PRO A 119 4.29 2.08 -19.13
C PRO A 119 2.82 2.48 -18.95
N TYR A 120 2.08 2.55 -20.06
CA TYR A 120 0.62 2.69 -20.02
C TYR A 120 -0.01 1.57 -19.16
N PRO A 121 -0.99 1.87 -18.29
CA PRO A 121 -1.71 3.15 -18.15
C PRO A 121 -1.09 4.16 -17.16
N HIS A 122 0.14 3.95 -16.71
CA HIS A 122 0.78 4.73 -15.65
C HIS A 122 1.70 5.87 -16.15
N THR A 123 1.57 6.28 -17.41
CA THR A 123 2.40 7.35 -18.01
C THR A 123 2.11 8.72 -17.42
N SER A 124 0.90 8.95 -16.90
CA SER A 124 0.54 10.16 -16.15
C SER A 124 -0.69 9.92 -15.28
N PHE A 125 -0.93 10.77 -14.28
CA PHE A 125 -2.15 10.66 -13.47
C PHE A 125 -3.44 10.87 -14.28
N LYS A 126 -3.38 11.70 -15.32
CA LYS A 126 -4.52 11.90 -16.20
C LYS A 126 -4.90 10.60 -16.92
N GLU A 127 -3.91 9.89 -17.47
CA GLU A 127 -4.13 8.61 -18.15
C GLU A 127 -4.63 7.53 -17.18
N GLU A 128 -4.11 7.51 -15.96
CA GLU A 128 -4.59 6.59 -14.91
C GLU A 128 -6.07 6.81 -14.58
N VAL A 129 -6.51 8.08 -14.49
CA VAL A 129 -7.91 8.44 -14.25
C VAL A 129 -8.79 8.04 -15.43
N VAL A 130 -8.38 8.35 -16.67
CA VAL A 130 -9.13 7.94 -17.88
C VAL A 130 -9.28 6.42 -17.92
N TYR A 131 -8.18 5.69 -17.71
CA TYR A 131 -8.21 4.22 -17.69
C TYR A 131 -9.17 3.68 -16.63
N LEU A 132 -9.14 4.23 -15.41
CA LEU A 132 -10.06 3.84 -14.34
C LEU A 132 -11.52 4.12 -14.72
N GLU A 133 -11.81 5.29 -15.27
CA GLU A 133 -13.17 5.67 -15.66
C GLU A 133 -13.75 4.79 -16.76
N GLU A 134 -12.92 4.31 -17.70
CA GLU A 134 -13.31 3.40 -18.78
C GLU A 134 -13.49 1.95 -18.32
N ASN A 135 -12.76 1.52 -17.27
CA ASN A 135 -12.73 0.13 -16.82
C ASN A 135 -13.59 -0.14 -15.59
N LEU A 136 -14.07 0.91 -14.89
CA LEU A 136 -14.95 0.77 -13.74
C LEU A 136 -16.43 0.65 -14.17
N PRO A 137 -17.25 -0.15 -13.45
CA PRO A 137 -18.68 -0.22 -13.68
C PRO A 137 -19.41 1.11 -13.53
N ASN A 138 -20.49 1.29 -14.31
CA ASN A 138 -21.30 2.53 -14.31
C ASN A 138 -22.01 2.83 -12.98
N ASN A 139 -22.18 1.84 -12.09
CA ASN A 139 -22.80 2.08 -10.79
C ASN A 139 -21.90 2.88 -9.82
N LEU A 140 -20.58 2.92 -10.06
CA LEU A 140 -19.68 3.81 -9.31
C LEU A 140 -19.76 5.23 -9.90
N SER A 141 -20.88 5.91 -9.64
CA SER A 141 -21.18 7.23 -10.22
C SER A 141 -20.47 8.38 -9.50
N CYS A 142 -20.20 8.24 -8.20
CA CYS A 142 -19.57 9.29 -7.40
C CYS A 142 -18.04 9.17 -7.48
N LYS A 143 -17.44 9.99 -8.35
CA LYS A 143 -16.01 9.93 -8.67
C LYS A 143 -15.30 11.24 -8.30
N LYS A 144 -14.06 11.13 -7.82
CA LYS A 144 -13.17 12.28 -7.60
C LYS A 144 -11.73 11.89 -7.85
N ALA A 145 -11.01 12.73 -8.61
CA ALA A 145 -9.56 12.67 -8.77
C ALA A 145 -8.94 13.98 -8.28
N SER A 146 -7.88 13.90 -7.48
CA SER A 146 -7.18 15.08 -6.98
C SER A 146 -5.70 14.78 -6.76
N ILE A 147 -4.87 15.80 -6.96
CA ILE A 147 -3.43 15.76 -6.70
C ILE A 147 -3.16 16.67 -5.50
N MET A 148 -2.84 16.06 -4.37
CA MET A 148 -2.48 16.78 -3.16
C MET A 148 -1.03 17.22 -3.27
N ASN A 149 -0.82 18.52 -3.50
CA ASN A 149 0.50 19.07 -3.76
C ASN A 149 1.25 19.41 -2.47
N SER A 150 2.53 19.02 -2.41
CA SER A 150 3.50 19.63 -1.50
C SER A 150 4.16 20.84 -2.17
N LYS A 151 4.68 21.78 -1.37
CA LYS A 151 5.60 22.83 -1.86
C LYS A 151 6.91 22.24 -2.41
N PHE A 152 7.23 21.00 -2.02
CA PHE A 152 8.36 20.22 -2.52
C PHE A 152 7.83 19.18 -3.55
N CYS A 153 8.70 18.58 -4.37
CA CYS A 153 8.31 17.71 -5.51
C CYS A 153 7.47 16.46 -5.17
N TYR A 154 7.06 16.26 -3.92
CA TYR A 154 6.22 15.17 -3.46
C TYR A 154 4.74 15.50 -3.68
N LYS A 155 4.06 14.68 -4.48
CA LYS A 155 2.63 14.78 -4.74
C LYS A 155 1.96 13.48 -4.33
N TRP A 156 0.74 13.59 -3.85
CA TRP A 156 -0.10 12.44 -3.58
C TRP A 156 -1.29 12.44 -4.53
N HIS A 157 -1.36 11.43 -5.38
CA HIS A 157 -2.38 11.30 -6.39
C HIS A 157 -3.44 10.37 -5.86
N VAL A 158 -4.70 10.81 -5.86
CA VAL A 158 -5.81 10.07 -5.28
C VAL A 158 -6.97 10.08 -6.25
N PHE A 159 -7.46 8.90 -6.60
CA PHE A 159 -8.72 8.71 -7.29
C PHE A 159 -9.64 7.85 -6.43
N THR A 160 -10.89 8.28 -6.29
CA THR A 160 -11.95 7.45 -5.72
C THR A 160 -13.16 7.39 -6.64
N ALA A 161 -13.85 6.27 -6.60
CA ALA A 161 -15.14 6.05 -7.25
C ALA A 161 -16.00 5.15 -6.35
N CYS A 162 -17.26 5.50 -6.13
CA CYS A 162 -18.15 4.69 -5.31
C CYS A 162 -19.62 4.75 -5.74
N ASP A 163 -20.38 3.76 -5.29
CA ASP A 163 -21.84 3.66 -5.38
C ASP A 163 -22.42 4.11 -4.03
N GLU A 164 -22.82 5.38 -3.90
CA GLU A 164 -23.30 5.95 -2.62
C GLU A 164 -24.42 5.12 -1.98
N GLY A 165 -25.35 4.60 -2.77
CA GLY A 165 -26.50 3.83 -2.26
C GLY A 165 -26.11 2.50 -1.60
N ARG A 166 -24.99 1.90 -2.03
CA ARG A 166 -24.49 0.61 -1.48
C ARG A 166 -23.38 0.77 -0.45
N MET A 167 -22.79 1.95 -0.34
CA MET A 167 -21.76 2.25 0.65
C MET A 167 -22.33 2.63 2.02
N VAL A 168 -23.59 3.09 2.09
CA VAL A 168 -24.28 3.41 3.35
C VAL A 168 -24.44 2.12 4.18
N GLY A 169 -23.67 2.00 5.27
CA GLY A 169 -23.74 0.87 6.20
C GLY A 169 -22.61 -0.16 6.10
N MET A 170 -21.59 0.08 5.27
CA MET A 170 -20.35 -0.71 5.37
C MET A 170 -19.54 -0.24 6.59
N ASP A 171 -19.20 -1.18 7.49
CA ASP A 171 -18.41 -1.01 8.75
C ASP A 171 -16.99 -0.41 8.59
N ALA A 172 -16.67 0.18 7.43
CA ALA A 172 -15.39 0.83 7.17
C ALA A 172 -15.24 2.19 7.86
N GLY A 173 -16.33 2.75 8.42
CA GLY A 173 -16.36 4.07 9.08
C GLY A 173 -15.52 4.17 10.36
N ASP A 174 -14.97 3.06 10.86
CA ASP A 174 -14.14 3.06 12.08
C ASP A 174 -12.67 2.76 11.80
N LEU A 175 -12.30 2.40 10.57
CA LEU A 175 -10.94 2.05 10.20
C LEU A 175 -10.25 3.20 9.48
N TYR A 176 -8.95 3.35 9.72
CA TYR A 176 -8.10 4.26 8.97
C TYR A 176 -6.92 3.51 8.35
N THR A 177 -6.41 4.02 7.24
CA THR A 177 -5.20 3.52 6.58
C THR A 177 -4.09 4.57 6.69
N VAL A 178 -2.90 4.13 7.05
CA VAL A 178 -1.69 4.97 7.06
C VAL A 178 -0.71 4.42 6.02
N GLU A 179 -0.33 5.27 5.07
CA GLU A 179 0.67 4.96 4.04
C GLU A 179 1.88 5.86 4.23
N ILE A 180 3.06 5.28 4.46
CA ILE A 180 4.31 5.98 4.66
C ILE A 180 5.22 5.67 3.48
N CYS A 181 5.73 6.71 2.82
CA CYS A 181 6.75 6.59 1.78
C CYS A 181 8.02 7.28 2.26
N MET A 182 9.16 6.62 2.09
CA MET A 182 10.46 7.05 2.61
C MET A 182 11.49 6.96 1.49
N THR A 183 12.23 8.04 1.27
CA THR A 183 13.32 8.11 0.31
C THR A 183 14.59 8.61 0.98
N GLU A 184 15.71 8.46 0.27
CA GLU A 184 17.03 8.85 0.78
C GLU A 184 17.33 8.11 2.10
N LEU A 185 17.19 6.78 2.06
CA LEU A 185 17.36 5.93 3.23
C LEU A 185 18.80 6.03 3.75
N ASP A 186 18.99 5.84 5.06
CA ASP A 186 20.34 5.78 5.61
C ASP A 186 21.12 4.61 4.99
N ARG A 187 22.25 4.91 4.36
CA ARG A 187 23.05 3.93 3.61
C ARG A 187 23.54 2.75 4.46
N VAL A 188 23.78 2.95 5.75
CA VAL A 188 24.24 1.87 6.64
C VAL A 188 23.08 0.96 6.99
N LEU A 189 21.89 1.52 7.21
CA LEU A 189 20.69 0.75 7.51
C LEU A 189 20.13 0.04 6.26
N ALA A 190 20.12 0.72 5.11
CA ALA A 190 19.68 0.15 3.83
C ALA A 190 20.52 -1.08 3.41
N LYS A 191 21.82 -1.11 3.75
CA LYS A 191 22.70 -2.27 3.51
C LYS A 191 22.22 -3.56 4.15
N LYS A 192 21.38 -3.51 5.19
CA LYS A 192 20.80 -4.70 5.83
C LYS A 192 19.79 -5.44 4.93
N PHE A 193 19.34 -4.82 3.85
CA PHE A 193 18.41 -5.39 2.87
C PHE A 193 19.12 -5.89 1.59
N PHE A 194 20.45 -6.05 1.64
CA PHE A 194 21.23 -6.73 0.62
C PHE A 194 21.50 -8.16 1.05
N ARG A 195 21.35 -9.11 0.12
CA ARG A 195 21.78 -10.49 0.34
C ARG A 195 23.29 -10.58 0.21
N ARG A 196 23.87 -11.57 0.88
CA ARG A 196 25.28 -11.89 0.67
C ARG A 196 25.37 -12.74 -0.59
N PHE A 197 26.40 -12.46 -1.41
CA PHE A 197 26.64 -13.24 -2.61
C PHE A 197 26.76 -14.73 -2.27
N ASN A 198 25.95 -15.56 -2.93
CA ASN A 198 25.93 -17.01 -2.77
C ASN A 198 25.70 -17.47 -1.31
N ASP A 199 24.78 -16.81 -0.59
CA ASP A 199 24.45 -17.15 0.81
C ASP A 199 23.73 -18.51 1.00
N GLY A 200 23.33 -19.16 -0.10
CA GLY A 200 22.65 -20.46 -0.11
C GLY A 200 21.24 -20.45 0.49
N LYS A 201 20.68 -19.28 0.82
CA LYS A 201 19.37 -19.15 1.47
C LYS A 201 18.24 -19.06 0.45
N THR A 202 17.06 -19.53 0.82
CA THR A 202 15.83 -19.19 0.09
C THR A 202 15.44 -17.74 0.37
N GLY A 203 14.55 -17.18 -0.45
CA GLY A 203 14.00 -15.84 -0.22
C GLY A 203 13.32 -15.73 1.15
N ASP A 204 12.55 -16.74 1.58
CA ASP A 204 11.90 -16.75 2.90
C ASP A 204 12.91 -16.81 4.05
N SER A 205 13.96 -17.64 3.94
CA SER A 205 14.96 -17.76 5.01
C SER A 205 15.77 -16.49 5.16
N ALA A 206 16.13 -15.82 4.06
CA ALA A 206 16.83 -14.55 4.09
C ALA A 206 15.90 -13.40 4.51
N GLY A 207 14.63 -13.43 4.09
CA GLY A 207 13.59 -12.48 4.52
C GLY A 207 13.44 -12.48 6.03
N ARG A 208 13.27 -13.66 6.64
CA ARG A 208 13.18 -13.81 8.09
C ARG A 208 14.38 -13.22 8.84
N GLU A 209 15.60 -13.45 8.33
CA GLU A 209 16.79 -12.84 8.92
C GLU A 209 16.75 -11.31 8.81
N MET A 210 16.41 -10.76 7.63
CA MET A 210 16.26 -9.31 7.43
C MET A 210 15.24 -8.72 8.41
N THR A 211 14.10 -9.37 8.62
CA THR A 211 13.06 -8.96 9.58
C THR A 211 13.60 -8.81 11.00
N GLU A 212 14.40 -9.77 11.45
CA GLU A 212 14.97 -9.78 12.80
C GLU A 212 16.10 -8.74 12.95
N VAL A 213 17.06 -8.71 12.03
CA VAL A 213 18.26 -7.85 12.16
C VAL A 213 17.97 -6.35 11.93
N THR A 214 16.88 -6.04 11.23
CA THR A 214 16.43 -4.66 10.99
C THR A 214 15.53 -4.16 12.11
N GLY A 215 14.93 -5.07 12.89
CA GLY A 215 13.96 -4.74 13.93
C GLY A 215 12.53 -4.57 13.43
N ILE A 216 12.23 -4.92 12.17
CA ILE A 216 10.86 -4.91 11.61
C ILE A 216 9.92 -5.77 12.47
N ARG A 217 10.40 -6.91 13.00
CA ARG A 217 9.63 -7.75 13.93
C ARG A 217 9.07 -6.98 15.14
N GLY A 218 9.76 -5.93 15.58
CA GLY A 218 9.39 -5.12 16.73
C GLY A 218 8.32 -4.06 16.45
N VAL A 219 7.97 -3.82 15.18
CA VAL A 219 6.95 -2.83 14.77
C VAL A 219 5.58 -3.22 15.34
N ASN A 220 5.10 -4.41 14.99
CA ASN A 220 3.97 -5.07 15.63
C ASN A 220 4.39 -6.48 16.08
N LYS A 221 4.43 -6.71 17.39
CA LYS A 221 4.86 -8.00 17.97
C LYS A 221 3.81 -9.10 17.87
N ASN A 222 2.54 -8.73 17.72
CA ASN A 222 1.40 -9.64 17.64
C ASN A 222 1.18 -10.14 16.21
N ALA A 223 1.69 -9.41 15.21
CA ALA A 223 1.53 -9.77 13.81
C ALA A 223 2.26 -11.08 13.48
N LEU A 224 1.58 -11.96 12.75
CA LEU A 224 2.22 -13.04 12.00
C LEU A 224 2.83 -12.44 10.73
N ILE A 225 4.16 -12.53 10.62
CA ILE A 225 4.91 -11.97 9.49
C ILE A 225 5.18 -13.05 8.45
N CYS A 226 4.90 -12.72 7.20
CA CYS A 226 5.32 -13.42 6.00
C CYS A 226 6.29 -12.51 5.25
N ASP A 227 7.57 -12.85 5.24
CA ASP A 227 8.68 -12.03 4.76
C ASP A 227 9.46 -12.72 3.63
N TYR A 228 10.02 -11.92 2.72
CA TYR A 228 10.75 -12.42 1.57
C TYR A 228 11.88 -11.47 1.19
N ALA A 229 13.09 -12.01 0.99
CA ALA A 229 14.24 -11.27 0.50
C ALA A 229 14.52 -11.58 -0.98
N PHE A 230 14.67 -10.53 -1.78
CA PHE A 230 14.99 -10.60 -3.20
C PHE A 230 16.50 -10.66 -3.43
N ASP A 231 16.90 -11.20 -4.58
CA ASP A 231 18.31 -11.34 -4.99
C ASP A 231 18.63 -10.35 -6.13
N PRO A 232 19.74 -9.58 -6.05
CA PRO A 232 20.74 -9.57 -4.97
C PRO A 232 20.32 -8.74 -3.74
N CYS A 233 19.24 -7.97 -3.82
CA CYS A 233 18.76 -7.13 -2.74
C CYS A 233 17.27 -6.83 -2.88
N GLY A 234 16.71 -6.26 -1.82
CA GLY A 234 15.29 -5.93 -1.73
C GLY A 234 14.57 -6.82 -0.73
N TYR A 235 13.48 -6.30 -0.18
CA TYR A 235 12.71 -6.98 0.86
C TYR A 235 11.25 -6.61 0.75
N SER A 236 10.38 -7.61 0.97
CA SER A 236 8.95 -7.43 1.11
C SER A 236 8.43 -8.23 2.30
N MET A 237 7.44 -7.71 3.02
CA MET A 237 6.73 -8.48 4.03
C MET A 237 5.28 -8.05 4.14
N ASN A 238 4.45 -9.00 4.56
CA ASN A 238 3.11 -8.80 5.04
C ASN A 238 3.00 -9.24 6.49
N GLY A 239 2.43 -8.39 7.34
CA GLY A 239 2.06 -8.70 8.71
C GLY A 239 0.55 -8.82 8.84
N ILE A 240 0.06 -9.91 9.41
CA ILE A 240 -1.38 -10.12 9.69
C ILE A 240 -1.63 -10.13 11.19
N ASP A 241 -2.57 -9.31 11.65
CA ASP A 241 -2.98 -9.20 13.06
C ASP A 241 -4.49 -9.05 13.13
N GLY A 242 -5.19 -10.14 13.49
CA GLY A 242 -6.65 -10.19 13.39
C GLY A 242 -7.13 -9.88 11.97
N ASN A 243 -8.02 -8.89 11.84
CA ASN A 243 -8.55 -8.42 10.55
C ASN A 243 -7.71 -7.32 9.90
N ARG A 244 -6.55 -6.97 10.47
CA ARG A 244 -5.70 -5.87 10.00
C ARG A 244 -4.44 -6.41 9.36
N TYR A 245 -3.98 -5.70 8.33
CA TYR A 245 -2.70 -5.96 7.70
C TYR A 245 -1.72 -4.82 7.96
N SER A 246 -0.44 -5.15 7.82
CA SER A 246 0.62 -4.20 7.57
C SER A 246 1.53 -4.74 6.47
N THR A 247 2.27 -3.89 5.79
CA THR A 247 3.21 -4.30 4.75
C THR A 247 4.40 -3.35 4.66
N VAL A 248 5.56 -3.90 4.31
CA VAL A 248 6.81 -3.14 4.11
C VAL A 248 7.45 -3.57 2.80
N HIS A 249 7.86 -2.61 1.98
CA HIS A 249 8.59 -2.84 0.75
C HIS A 249 9.86 -1.99 0.74
N VAL A 250 11.00 -2.58 0.35
CA VAL A 250 12.30 -1.92 0.40
C VAL A 250 13.08 -2.12 -0.89
N THR A 251 13.48 -1.00 -1.48
CA THR A 251 14.46 -0.86 -2.57
C THR A 251 15.70 -0.18 -1.98
N PRO A 252 16.73 -0.93 -1.58
CA PRO A 252 17.83 -0.38 -0.77
C PRO A 252 18.94 0.31 -1.57
N GLU A 253 18.88 0.30 -2.90
CA GLU A 253 19.94 0.83 -3.78
C GLU A 253 20.17 2.33 -3.63
N ASP A 254 21.44 2.73 -3.63
CA ASP A 254 21.82 4.14 -3.51
C ASP A 254 21.39 4.96 -4.74
N GLY A 255 21.04 6.22 -4.52
CA GLY A 255 20.55 7.14 -5.56
C GLY A 255 19.04 7.09 -5.81
N PHE A 256 18.39 5.93 -5.62
CA PHE A 256 16.93 5.77 -5.73
C PHE A 256 16.32 4.94 -4.60
N SER A 257 17.01 4.89 -3.45
CA SER A 257 16.57 4.14 -2.27
C SER A 257 15.16 4.56 -1.85
N TYR A 258 14.32 3.56 -1.61
CA TYR A 258 12.92 3.71 -1.25
C TYR A 258 12.52 2.65 -0.23
N ALA A 259 11.71 3.05 0.75
CA ALA A 259 10.99 2.12 1.60
C ALA A 259 9.57 2.62 1.81
N SER A 260 8.63 1.69 1.93
CA SER A 260 7.26 2.00 2.33
C SER A 260 6.86 1.21 3.55
N PHE A 261 5.92 1.77 4.30
CA PHE A 261 5.17 1.05 5.33
C PHE A 261 3.71 1.42 5.19
N GLU A 262 2.84 0.43 5.24
CA GLU A 262 1.40 0.64 5.24
C GLU A 262 0.77 -0.20 6.34
N CYS A 263 -0.25 0.35 7.00
CA CYS A 263 -1.04 -0.38 7.98
C CYS A 263 -2.46 0.14 8.10
N VAL A 264 -3.32 -0.69 8.68
CA VAL A 264 -4.70 -0.34 9.04
C VAL A 264 -4.83 -0.27 10.55
N GLY A 265 -5.45 0.79 11.05
CA GLY A 265 -5.85 0.94 12.45
C GLY A 265 -7.34 1.29 12.56
N SER A 266 -7.81 1.49 13.79
CA SER A 266 -9.18 1.89 14.10
C SER A 266 -9.20 3.16 14.95
N ILE A 267 -10.23 3.98 14.77
CA ILE A 267 -10.46 5.19 15.58
C ILE A 267 -10.66 4.90 17.07
N TYR A 268 -10.95 3.64 17.42
CA TYR A 268 -11.05 3.16 18.80
C TYR A 268 -9.73 2.71 19.41
N ASP A 269 -8.69 2.56 18.59
CA ASP A 269 -7.37 2.20 19.09
C ASP A 269 -6.76 3.34 19.91
N ASP A 270 -5.84 2.98 20.79
CA ASP A 270 -4.97 3.94 21.43
C ASP A 270 -4.11 4.66 20.36
N LYS A 271 -4.22 5.99 20.29
CA LYS A 271 -3.50 6.78 19.29
C LYS A 271 -1.99 6.68 19.49
N GLU A 272 -1.56 6.52 20.73
CA GLU A 272 -0.17 6.37 21.10
C GLU A 272 0.45 5.13 20.44
N GLU A 273 -0.33 4.07 20.20
CA GLU A 273 0.14 2.82 19.59
C GLU A 273 0.60 3.02 18.15
N ILE A 274 -0.22 3.69 17.32
CA ILE A 274 0.15 4.00 15.93
C ILE A 274 1.30 5.03 15.86
N LEU A 275 1.38 5.96 16.82
CA LEU A 275 2.51 6.89 16.89
C LEU A 275 3.82 6.19 17.25
N GLU A 276 3.79 5.18 18.12
CA GLU A 276 4.96 4.33 18.41
C GLU A 276 5.34 3.46 17.22
N VAL A 277 4.37 2.89 16.50
CA VAL A 277 4.59 2.19 15.22
C VAL A 277 5.32 3.10 14.24
N LEU A 278 4.83 4.32 14.04
CA LEU A 278 5.47 5.32 13.16
C LEU A 278 6.92 5.60 13.58
N LYS A 279 7.16 5.85 14.87
CA LYS A 279 8.53 6.11 15.37
C LYS A 279 9.47 4.94 15.10
N LYS A 280 9.00 3.69 15.29
CA LYS A 280 9.80 2.49 15.01
C LYS A 280 10.14 2.39 13.53
N VAL A 281 9.15 2.55 12.65
CA VAL A 281 9.34 2.52 11.19
C VAL A 281 10.37 3.56 10.76
N VAL A 282 10.23 4.81 11.20
CA VAL A 282 11.19 5.88 10.87
C VAL A 282 12.59 5.58 11.39
N LYS A 283 12.74 4.96 12.57
CA LYS A 283 14.04 4.56 13.13
C LYS A 283 14.71 3.41 12.38
N ILE A 284 13.93 2.49 11.79
CA ILE A 284 14.46 1.37 10.99
C ILE A 284 15.16 1.88 9.74
N PHE A 285 14.58 2.91 9.09
CA PHE A 285 15.05 3.38 7.78
C PHE A 285 15.83 4.70 7.82
N ARG A 286 15.60 5.54 8.83
CA ARG A 286 16.17 6.90 9.01
C ARG A 286 16.22 7.71 7.70
N PRO A 287 15.07 7.96 7.05
CA PRO A 287 15.05 8.56 5.73
C PRO A 287 15.41 10.06 5.74
N GLY A 288 15.96 10.55 4.62
CA GLY A 288 16.18 11.97 4.36
C GLY A 288 14.90 12.73 4.04
N ALA A 289 13.93 12.05 3.42
CA ALA A 289 12.59 12.56 3.15
C ALA A 289 11.51 11.49 3.37
N LEU A 290 10.37 11.92 3.90
CA LEU A 290 9.27 11.05 4.28
C LEU A 290 7.94 11.72 3.95
N SER A 291 6.97 10.96 3.48
CA SER A 291 5.58 11.40 3.40
C SER A 291 4.65 10.43 4.10
N VAL A 292 3.61 10.96 4.73
CA VAL A 292 2.53 10.20 5.35
C VAL A 292 1.23 10.58 4.67
N SER A 293 0.53 9.60 4.10
CA SER A 293 -0.89 9.72 3.80
C SER A 293 -1.69 9.03 4.90
N THR A 294 -2.73 9.68 5.39
CA THR A 294 -3.71 9.08 6.29
C THR A 294 -5.06 9.21 5.64
N THR A 295 -5.71 8.08 5.40
CA THR A 295 -7.10 8.04 4.98
C THR A 295 -7.93 7.61 6.18
N CYS A 296 -8.77 8.49 6.69
CA CYS A 296 -9.50 8.26 7.94
C CYS A 296 -10.92 8.81 7.91
N PRO A 297 -11.79 8.30 8.80
CA PRO A 297 -13.12 8.83 8.96
C PRO A 297 -13.14 10.31 9.38
N ALA A 298 -14.24 10.99 9.08
CA ALA A 298 -14.44 12.41 9.32
C ALA A 298 -14.28 12.77 10.80
N GLY A 299 -13.59 13.88 11.06
CA GLY A 299 -13.34 14.37 12.42
C GLY A 299 -12.18 13.70 13.17
N HIS A 300 -11.61 12.61 12.67
CA HIS A 300 -10.49 11.95 13.33
C HIS A 300 -9.13 12.63 13.02
N GLN A 301 -8.56 13.35 13.98
CA GLN A 301 -7.36 14.17 13.79
C GLN A 301 -6.02 13.43 14.04
N LEU A 302 -5.87 12.21 13.52
CA LEU A 302 -4.66 11.39 13.72
C LEU A 302 -3.38 12.10 13.23
N TRP A 303 -3.48 12.82 12.11
CA TRP A 303 -2.38 13.54 11.47
C TRP A 303 -1.65 14.56 12.38
N ARG A 304 -2.33 15.09 13.41
CA ARG A 304 -1.71 15.99 14.40
C ARG A 304 -0.69 15.26 15.25
N GLY A 305 -0.97 14.00 15.61
CA GLY A 305 -0.04 13.13 16.33
C GLY A 305 1.15 12.75 15.47
N MET A 306 0.92 12.49 14.18
CA MET A 306 1.97 12.06 13.23
C MET A 306 3.13 13.06 13.17
N SER A 307 2.84 14.37 13.03
CA SER A 307 3.90 15.40 13.02
C SER A 307 4.70 15.41 14.33
N LYS A 308 4.00 15.37 15.47
CA LYS A 308 4.63 15.39 16.80
C LYS A 308 5.51 14.15 17.05
N ALA A 309 5.17 13.01 16.47
CA ALA A 309 5.94 11.78 16.59
C ALA A 309 7.19 11.77 15.68
N ILE A 310 7.10 12.41 14.50
CA ILE A 310 8.19 12.45 13.51
C ILE A 310 9.23 13.53 13.85
N GLU A 311 8.81 14.69 14.33
CA GLU A 311 9.69 15.85 14.58
C GLU A 311 10.90 15.58 15.48
N PRO A 312 10.75 14.87 16.62
CA PRO A 312 11.87 14.50 17.47
C PRO A 312 12.91 13.59 16.80
N LEU A 313 12.57 12.94 15.68
CA LEU A 313 13.45 12.07 14.91
C LEU A 313 14.32 12.82 13.89
N GLY A 314 14.24 14.16 13.86
CA GLY A 314 15.10 15.02 13.03
C GLY A 314 14.51 15.44 11.69
N LEU A 315 13.25 15.06 11.42
CA LEU A 315 12.48 15.42 10.24
C LEU A 315 11.55 16.59 10.57
N ARG A 316 11.39 17.57 9.68
CA ARG A 316 10.46 18.71 9.85
C ARG A 316 9.32 18.61 8.87
N LEU A 317 8.10 18.91 9.33
CA LEU A 317 6.94 19.07 8.45
C LEU A 317 7.21 20.20 7.44
N ARG A 318 6.98 19.90 6.16
CA ARG A 318 7.24 20.78 5.02
C ARG A 318 5.97 21.18 4.29
N SER A 319 5.03 20.26 4.16
CA SER A 319 3.70 20.56 3.66
C SER A 319 2.64 19.73 4.34
N PHE A 320 1.44 20.26 4.28
CA PHE A 320 0.21 19.63 4.69
C PHE A 320 -0.82 19.91 3.61
N ALA A 321 -1.54 18.88 3.19
CA ALA A 321 -2.72 18.98 2.34
C ALA A 321 -3.78 18.06 2.93
N ALA A 322 -5.04 18.47 2.86
CA ALA A 322 -6.18 17.67 3.22
C ALA A 322 -7.24 17.86 2.14
N ASP A 323 -7.92 16.79 1.79
CA ASP A 323 -9.01 16.81 0.82
C ASP A 323 -10.01 15.71 1.16
N GLU A 324 -11.29 15.96 0.87
CA GLU A 324 -12.38 15.03 1.13
C GLU A 324 -12.71 14.24 -0.12
N PHE A 325 -12.89 12.92 0.01
CA PHE A 325 -13.15 12.05 -1.11
C PHE A 325 -14.37 11.16 -0.86
N PRO A 326 -15.19 10.90 -1.89
CA PRO A 326 -16.23 9.88 -1.82
C PRO A 326 -15.63 8.56 -1.32
N ASN A 327 -16.25 7.95 -0.29
CA ASN A 327 -15.85 6.66 0.29
C ASN A 327 -14.41 6.56 0.88
N ALA A 328 -13.67 7.67 0.95
CA ALA A 328 -12.41 7.74 1.68
C ALA A 328 -12.46 8.79 2.79
N GLU A 329 -13.58 9.49 2.91
CA GLU A 329 -13.84 10.55 3.86
C GLU A 329 -12.71 11.58 3.80
N ASN A 330 -11.80 11.62 4.77
CA ASN A 330 -10.67 12.53 4.76
C ASN A 330 -9.37 11.84 4.35
N VAL A 331 -8.73 12.35 3.31
CA VAL A 331 -7.34 12.04 2.99
C VAL A 331 -6.47 13.22 3.40
N ILE A 332 -5.51 12.95 4.29
CA ILE A 332 -4.49 13.89 4.71
C ILE A 332 -3.15 13.45 4.14
N PHE A 333 -2.37 14.40 3.62
CA PHE A 333 -1.03 14.18 3.13
C PHE A 333 -0.05 15.15 3.78
N GLN A 334 0.96 14.61 4.44
CA GLN A 334 2.03 15.35 5.10
C GLN A 334 3.37 14.97 4.48
N SER A 335 4.23 15.95 4.21
CA SER A 335 5.60 15.70 3.78
C SER A 335 6.60 16.25 4.79
N PHE A 336 7.70 15.54 4.97
CA PHE A 336 8.74 15.82 5.94
C PHE A 336 10.11 15.66 5.30
N THR A 337 11.06 16.52 5.68
CA THR A 337 12.46 16.40 5.26
C THR A 337 13.41 16.70 6.42
N THR A 338 14.64 16.20 6.33
CA THR A 338 15.68 16.58 7.30
C THR A 338 15.95 18.09 7.27
N ARG A 339 16.42 18.64 8.39
CA ARG A 339 16.72 20.09 8.52
C ARG A 339 17.80 20.61 7.56
N ARG A 340 18.60 19.72 6.97
CA ARG A 340 19.72 20.07 6.09
C ARG A 340 19.29 20.36 4.64
N LYS A 341 18.00 20.29 4.35
CA LYS A 341 17.38 20.63 3.06
C LYS A 341 16.44 21.83 3.16
#